data_AF-A0A060BXD2-F1
#
_entry.id   AF-A0A060BXD2-F1
#
_cell.length_a   1.000
_cell.length_b   1.000
_cell.length_c   1.000
_cell.angle_alpha   90.00
_cell.angle_beta   90.00
_cell.angle_gamma   90.00
#
_symmetry.space_group_name_H-M   'P 1'
#
loop_
_entity.id
_entity.type
_entity.pdbx_description
1 polymer ?
#
loop_
_entity_poly.entity_id
_entity_poly.type
_entity_poly.pdbx_seq_one_letter_code
_entity_poly.pdbx_strand_id
1 'polypeptide(L)'
;MFEKPRAAYHRAMWNPQPIVRIAVMDPSLNIDHGRDLWQWPNMAAHWNFPDRYQGLVMEVRTITNCERVEMLLNNKSMGIHHTRNFPNNTIVWYLPYQQG
;
A
#
# COMPACT_ATOMS: atom_id res chain seq x y z
N MET A 1 12.36 8.43 15.28
CA MET A 1 12.17 8.70 13.84
C MET A 1 11.11 7.74 13.33
N PHE A 2 10.03 8.23 12.71
CA PHE A 2 8.95 7.38 12.18
C PHE A 2 9.21 7.06 10.70
N GLU A 3 9.14 5.79 10.32
CA GLU A 3 9.34 5.36 8.93
C GLU A 3 8.14 5.79 8.09
N LYS A 4 8.39 6.59 7.04
CA LYS A 4 7.32 7.02 6.12
C LYS A 4 6.91 5.85 5.21
N PRO A 5 5.64 5.76 4.77
CA PRO A 5 5.17 4.67 3.90
C PRO A 5 6.02 4.52 2.61
N ARG A 6 6.47 5.64 2.04
CA ARG A 6 7.37 5.66 0.86
C ARG A 6 8.72 4.96 1.07
N ALA A 7 9.21 4.86 2.31
CA ALA A 7 10.46 4.16 2.59
C ALA A 7 10.33 2.64 2.41
N ALA A 8 9.10 2.10 2.45
CA ALA A 8 8.84 0.68 2.24
C ALA A 8 9.38 0.18 0.89
N TYR A 9 9.33 1.02 -0.15
CA TYR A 9 9.86 0.67 -1.46
C TYR A 9 11.36 0.38 -1.41
N HIS A 10 12.13 1.32 -0.86
CA HIS A 10 13.59 1.14 -0.72
C HIS A 10 13.93 -0.06 0.16
N ARG A 11 13.14 -0.30 1.22
CA ARG A 11 13.31 -1.48 2.07
C ARG A 11 13.11 -2.78 1.30
N ALA A 12 12.07 -2.86 0.47
CA ALA A 12 11.81 -4.03 -0.36
C ALA A 12 12.91 -4.23 -1.42
N MET A 13 13.43 -3.17 -2.05
CA MET A 13 14.45 -3.29 -3.10
C MET A 13 15.85 -3.64 -2.58
N TRP A 14 16.21 -3.16 -1.39
CA TRP A 14 17.60 -3.21 -0.90
C TRP A 14 17.82 -4.16 0.28
N ASN A 15 16.80 -4.93 0.67
CA ASN A 15 16.92 -5.92 1.73
C ASN A 15 16.64 -7.33 1.20
N PRO A 16 17.52 -8.33 1.46
CA PRO A 16 17.24 -9.72 1.12
C PRO A 16 16.20 -10.38 2.04
N GLN A 17 15.93 -9.82 3.23
CA GLN A 17 14.93 -10.37 4.15
C GLN A 17 13.51 -10.10 3.64
N PRO A 18 12.57 -11.05 3.80
CA PRO A 18 11.20 -10.88 3.33
C PRO A 18 10.51 -9.72 4.05
N ILE A 19 9.96 -8.79 3.28
CA ILE A 19 9.26 -7.59 3.76
C ILE A 19 7.92 -7.49 3.04
N VAL A 20 6.88 -7.16 3.80
CA VAL A 20 5.56 -6.82 3.29
C VAL A 20 5.09 -5.56 3.99
N ARG A 21 4.70 -4.54 3.22
CA ARG A 21 4.13 -3.29 3.74
C ARG A 21 2.89 -2.94 2.94
N ILE A 22 1.86 -2.49 3.65
CA ILE A 22 0.57 -2.09 3.07
C ILE A 22 0.44 -0.57 3.22
N ALA A 23 0.02 0.08 2.15
CA ALA A 23 -0.31 1.50 2.16
C ALA A 23 -1.56 1.76 1.31
N VAL A 24 -2.34 2.77 1.68
CA VAL A 24 -3.54 3.19 0.97
C VAL A 24 -3.25 4.47 0.23
N MET A 25 -3.63 4.55 -1.03
CA MET A 25 -3.52 5.77 -1.80
C MET A 25 -4.60 6.75 -1.35
N ASP A 26 -4.18 7.89 -0.82
CA ASP A 26 -5.09 8.91 -0.32
C ASP A 26 -4.64 10.31 -0.77
N PRO A 27 -5.20 10.83 -1.87
CA PRO A 27 -4.90 12.17 -2.35
C PRO A 27 -5.29 13.28 -1.37
N SER A 28 -6.18 13.01 -0.40
CA SER A 28 -6.65 14.02 0.56
C SER A 28 -5.63 14.34 1.65
N LEU A 29 -4.56 13.54 1.78
CA LEU A 29 -3.50 13.77 2.75
C LEU A 29 -2.76 15.08 2.45
N ASN A 30 -2.66 15.92 3.48
CA ASN A 30 -1.85 17.13 3.44
C ASN A 30 -0.37 16.81 3.74
N ILE A 31 0.29 16.14 2.80
CA ILE A 31 1.72 15.81 2.87
C ILE A 31 2.47 16.70 1.88
N ASP A 32 3.58 17.29 2.33
CA ASP A 32 4.51 17.98 1.44
C ASP A 32 5.04 17.00 0.37
N HIS A 33 4.65 17.26 -0.88
CA HIS A 33 4.98 16.46 -2.04
C HIS A 33 6.47 16.59 -2.40
N GLY A 34 7.18 17.62 -1.92
CA GLY A 34 8.57 17.87 -2.30
C GLY A 34 8.70 18.33 -3.76
N ARG A 35 9.93 18.28 -4.30
CA ARG A 35 10.21 18.72 -5.68
C ARG A 35 9.58 17.78 -6.71
N ASP A 36 9.10 18.32 -7.81
CA ASP A 36 8.33 17.61 -8.86
C ASP A 36 8.90 16.27 -9.33
N LEU A 37 10.22 16.15 -9.51
CA LEU A 37 10.85 14.90 -9.97
C LEU A 37 11.12 13.88 -8.85
N TRP A 38 10.93 14.28 -7.59
CA TRP A 38 11.20 13.47 -6.40
C TRP A 38 9.94 13.23 -5.57
N GLN A 39 8.77 13.52 -6.15
CA GLN A 39 7.49 13.33 -5.49
C GLN A 39 7.19 11.83 -5.36
N TRP A 40 6.56 11.51 -4.25
CA TRP A 40 5.94 10.20 -4.05
C TRP A 40 4.43 10.38 -3.99
N PRO A 41 3.65 9.39 -4.42
CA PRO A 41 2.21 9.45 -4.24
C PRO A 41 1.85 9.56 -2.76
N ASN A 42 0.75 10.27 -2.49
CA ASN A 42 0.22 10.40 -1.13
C ASN A 42 -0.30 9.05 -0.66
N MET A 43 0.31 8.55 0.42
CA MET A 43 0.07 7.21 0.95
C MET A 43 -0.17 7.28 2.45
N ALA A 44 -1.28 6.69 2.90
CA ALA A 44 -1.58 6.42 4.30
C ALA A 44 -1.09 5.02 4.67
N ALA A 45 -0.51 4.86 5.87
CA ALA A 45 -0.22 3.55 6.46
C ALA A 45 -1.21 3.20 7.59
N HIS A 46 -2.48 3.59 7.41
CA HIS A 46 -3.57 3.28 8.34
C HIS A 46 -4.82 2.86 7.56
N TRP A 47 -5.70 2.11 8.23
CA TRP A 47 -6.98 1.64 7.71
C TRP A 47 -8.16 2.21 8.54
N ASN A 48 -8.02 3.45 8.98
CA ASN A 48 -8.99 4.15 9.83
C ASN A 48 -9.56 5.36 9.07
N PHE A 49 -10.46 5.11 8.12
CA PHE A 49 -11.13 6.14 7.35
C PHE A 49 -12.52 6.46 7.92
N PRO A 50 -12.99 7.73 7.81
CA PRO A 50 -14.32 8.11 8.28
C PRO A 50 -15.44 7.28 7.65
N ASP A 51 -16.58 7.15 8.32
CA ASP A 51 -17.70 6.30 7.90
C ASP A 51 -18.23 6.60 6.49
N ARG A 52 -18.05 7.85 6.00
CA ARG A 52 -18.39 8.22 4.62
C ARG A 52 -17.63 7.44 3.55
N TYR A 53 -16.50 6.83 3.90
CA TYR A 53 -15.72 5.98 2.98
C TYR A 53 -16.22 4.54 2.94
N GLN A 54 -17.12 4.14 3.84
CA GLN A 54 -17.61 2.76 3.93
C GLN A 54 -18.19 2.30 2.59
N GLY A 55 -17.68 1.17 2.08
CA GLY A 55 -18.07 0.59 0.79
C GLY A 55 -17.41 1.23 -0.44
N LEU A 56 -16.66 2.34 -0.31
CA LEU A 56 -15.90 2.90 -1.42
C LEU A 56 -14.71 2.02 -1.76
N VAL A 57 -14.42 1.87 -3.05
CA VAL A 57 -13.24 1.14 -3.51
C VAL A 57 -12.00 2.01 -3.30
N MET A 58 -11.10 1.54 -2.45
CA MET A 58 -9.82 2.17 -2.17
C MET A 58 -8.71 1.46 -2.92
N GLU A 59 -7.78 2.23 -3.48
CA GLU A 59 -6.54 1.69 -4.04
C GLU A 59 -5.56 1.42 -2.90
N VAL A 60 -5.33 0.14 -2.63
CA VAL A 60 -4.39 -0.34 -1.63
C VAL A 60 -3.17 -0.89 -2.36
N ARG A 61 -1.98 -0.51 -1.92
CA ARG A 61 -0.70 -0.96 -2.46
C ARG A 61 0.03 -1.82 -1.46
N THR A 62 0.46 -2.99 -1.90
CA THR A 62 1.39 -3.83 -1.14
C THR A 62 2.76 -3.74 -1.76
N ILE A 63 3.71 -3.25 -0.98
CA ILE A 63 5.12 -3.14 -1.35
C ILE A 63 5.85 -4.31 -0.69
N THR A 64 6.49 -5.16 -1.48
CA THR A 64 7.10 -6.38 -0.98
C THR A 64 8.27 -6.84 -1.85
N ASN A 65 9.15 -7.67 -1.30
CA ASN A 65 10.13 -8.44 -2.07
C ASN A 65 9.80 -9.96 -2.11
N CYS A 66 8.66 -10.35 -1.55
CA CYS A 66 8.17 -11.73 -1.61
C CYS A 66 7.67 -12.05 -3.03
N GLU A 67 7.68 -13.33 -3.40
CA GLU A 67 7.24 -13.79 -4.73
C GLU A 67 5.73 -13.61 -4.94
N ARG A 68 4.93 -13.86 -3.90
CA ARG A 68 3.47 -13.80 -3.91
C ARG A 68 2.94 -13.22 -2.61
N VAL A 69 1.78 -12.56 -2.71
CA VAL A 69 1.04 -12.03 -1.58
C VAL A 69 -0.41 -12.42 -1.69
N GLU A 70 -0.98 -12.89 -0.59
CA GLU A 70 -2.42 -13.01 -0.39
C GLU A 70 -2.91 -11.83 0.44
N MET A 71 -3.95 -11.15 -0.03
CA MET A 71 -4.59 -10.07 0.71
C MET A 71 -5.83 -10.61 1.41
N LEU A 72 -5.96 -10.35 2.72
CA LEU A 72 -7.16 -10.67 3.49
C LEU A 72 -7.81 -9.38 4.00
N LEU A 73 -9.11 -9.23 3.77
CA LEU A 73 -9.93 -8.18 4.35
C LEU A 73 -11.00 -8.85 5.23
N ASN A 74 -11.02 -8.58 6.54
CA ASN A 74 -11.97 -9.19 7.47
C ASN A 74 -12.01 -10.72 7.38
N ASN A 75 -10.82 -11.35 7.36
CA ASN A 75 -10.61 -12.79 7.18
C ASN A 75 -11.09 -13.38 5.84
N LYS A 76 -11.55 -12.55 4.90
CA LYS A 76 -11.90 -12.97 3.55
C LYS A 76 -10.72 -12.74 2.62
N SER A 77 -10.30 -13.80 1.92
CA SER A 77 -9.28 -13.68 0.87
C SER A 77 -9.81 -12.83 -0.28
N MET A 78 -9.06 -11.78 -0.61
CA MET A 78 -9.34 -10.85 -1.71
C MET A 78 -8.57 -11.23 -2.98
N GLY A 79 -7.73 -12.27 -2.90
CA GLY A 79 -6.97 -12.81 -4.01
C GLY A 79 -5.50 -13.01 -3.69
N ILE A 80 -4.83 -13.76 -4.55
CA ILE A 80 -3.39 -14.02 -4.50
C ILE A 80 -2.77 -13.42 -5.75
N HIS A 81 -1.76 -12.59 -5.56
CA HIS A 81 -1.03 -11.95 -6.63
C HIS A 81 0.46 -12.28 -6.58
N HIS A 82 1.05 -12.50 -7.75
CA HIS A 82 2.49 -12.65 -7.90
C HIS A 82 3.12 -11.29 -8.14
N THR A 83 4.13 -10.95 -7.35
CA THR A 83 4.81 -9.65 -7.38
C THR A 83 5.42 -9.37 -8.76
N ARG A 84 5.91 -10.40 -9.45
CA ARG A 84 6.48 -10.29 -10.82
C ARG A 84 5.51 -9.75 -11.89
N ASN A 85 4.20 -9.82 -11.63
CA ASN A 85 3.19 -9.34 -12.57
C ASN A 85 2.98 -7.82 -12.46
N PHE A 86 3.58 -7.18 -11.47
CA PHE A 86 3.44 -5.76 -11.20
C PHE A 86 4.80 -5.06 -11.31
N PRO A 87 4.82 -3.83 -11.85
CA PRO A 87 6.05 -3.05 -11.85
C PRO A 87 6.48 -2.68 -10.43
N ASN A 88 7.78 -2.44 -10.23
CA ASN A 88 8.33 -1.85 -9.01
C ASN A 88 7.99 -2.63 -7.72
N ASN A 89 7.84 -3.96 -7.80
CA ASN A 89 7.40 -4.86 -6.72
C ASN A 89 6.28 -4.28 -5.84
N THR A 90 5.33 -3.58 -6.47
CA THR A 90 4.21 -2.93 -5.81
C THR A 90 2.92 -3.49 -6.39
N ILE A 91 2.28 -4.38 -5.64
CA ILE A 91 1.00 -4.98 -6.01
C ILE A 91 -0.10 -3.96 -5.73
N VAL A 92 -1.00 -3.78 -6.69
CA VAL A 92 -2.15 -2.87 -6.58
C VAL A 92 -3.41 -3.68 -6.36
N TRP A 93 -4.19 -3.29 -5.36
CA TRP A 93 -5.46 -3.89 -4.98
C TRP A 93 -6.55 -2.83 -5.00
N TYR A 94 -7.75 -3.23 -5.39
CA TYR A 94 -8.95 -2.39 -5.32
C TYR A 94 -9.91 -3.04 -4.33
N LEU A 95 -9.94 -2.51 -3.11
CA LEU A 95 -10.67 -3.11 -1.99
C LEU A 95 -11.80 -2.19 -1.55
N PRO A 96 -13.04 -2.70 -1.33
CA PRO A 96 -14.07 -1.89 -0.71
C PRO A 96 -13.67 -1.62 0.75
N TYR A 97 -13.69 -0.36 1.17
CA TYR A 97 -13.39 -0.01 2.56
C TYR A 97 -14.44 -0.63 3.48
N GLN A 98 -13.94 -1.45 4.40
CA GLN A 98 -14.69 -2.00 5.51
C GLN A 98 -13.82 -1.89 6.74
N GLN A 99 -14.35 -1.34 7.82
CA GLN A 99 -13.67 -1.33 9.10
C GLN A 99 -13.31 -2.76 9.53
N GLY A 100 -12.08 -2.95 10.01
CA GLY A 100 -11.55 -4.20 10.54
C GLY A 100 -10.05 -4.39 10.33
#